data_AF-A0AA85FD75-F1
#
_entry.id   AF-A0AA85FD75-F1
#
_cell.length_a   1.000
_cell.length_b   1.000
_cell.length_c   1.000
_cell.angle_alpha   90.00
_cell.angle_beta   90.00
_cell.angle_gamma   90.00
#
_symmetry.space_group_name_H-M   'P 1'
#
loop_
_entity.id
_entity.type
_entity.pdbx_description
1 polymer ?
#
loop_
_entity_poly.entity_id
_entity_poly.type
_entity_poly.pdbx_seq_one_letter_code
_entity_poly.pdbx_strand_id
1 'polypeptide(L)'
;MDNIREDLHEAQRDLDEIDKCCGLCVLPWRKVKPDTKTPKYPTSGNGYPAGTNNNYQVNSYQPQSGFQIQQNQQKSGPFITRITNDAREDEMEQNLQQVSGMVSQLHSMATDMNQEITTHNQILDRIDQKAQYNQSQLEFAQKKADKILGKIY
;
A
#
# COMPACT_ATOMS: atom_id res chain seq x y z
N MET A 1 5.83 3.76 -8.20
CA MET A 1 5.32 2.89 -9.28
C MET A 1 4.82 3.67 -10.48
N ASP A 2 4.05 4.75 -10.28
CA ASP A 2 3.57 5.58 -11.39
C ASP A 2 4.70 6.32 -12.13
N ASN A 3 5.72 6.82 -11.42
CA ASN A 3 6.91 7.42 -12.05
C ASN A 3 7.66 6.42 -12.93
N ILE A 4 7.90 5.20 -12.43
CA ILE A 4 8.53 4.12 -13.21
C ILE A 4 7.72 3.83 -14.48
N ARG A 5 6.40 3.84 -14.39
CA ARG A 5 5.54 3.68 -15.57
C ARG A 5 5.75 4.80 -16.57
N GLU A 6 5.85 6.04 -16.12
CA GLU A 6 6.09 7.21 -16.96
C GLU A 6 7.46 7.15 -17.63
N ASP A 7 8.52 6.83 -16.88
CA ASP A 7 9.88 6.64 -17.39
C ASP A 7 9.92 5.53 -18.46
N LEU A 8 9.20 4.42 -18.24
CA LEU A 8 9.08 3.33 -19.21
C LEU A 8 8.31 3.75 -20.46
N HIS A 9 7.29 4.60 -20.34
CA HIS A 9 6.60 5.17 -21.50
C HIS A 9 7.50 6.11 -22.29
N GLU A 10 8.33 6.91 -21.61
CA GLU A 10 9.30 7.79 -22.25
C GLU A 10 10.37 6.99 -23.00
N ALA A 11 11.01 6.03 -22.32
CA ALA A 11 11.99 5.15 -22.95
C ALA A 11 11.40 4.40 -24.17
N GLN A 12 10.14 3.99 -24.11
CA GLN A 12 9.47 3.34 -25.24
C GLN A 12 9.33 4.29 -26.45
N ARG A 13 8.99 5.58 -26.21
CA ARG A 13 8.91 6.60 -27.26
C ARG A 13 10.27 6.86 -27.89
N ASP A 14 11.32 6.96 -27.10
CA ASP A 14 12.68 7.17 -27.59
C ASP A 14 13.14 5.99 -28.45
N LEU A 15 12.86 4.76 -28.02
CA LEU A 15 13.12 3.56 -28.82
C LEU A 15 12.27 3.52 -30.10
N ASP A 16 11.05 4.07 -30.10
CA ASP A 16 10.22 4.21 -31.32
C ASP A 16 10.80 5.25 -32.28
N GLU A 17 11.45 6.30 -31.76
CA GLU A 17 12.13 7.31 -32.57
C GLU A 17 13.39 6.75 -33.23
N ILE A 18 14.20 5.99 -32.49
CA ILE A 18 15.42 5.36 -33.01
C ILE A 18 15.11 4.28 -34.06
N ASP A 19 13.95 3.60 -33.99
CA ASP A 19 13.54 2.58 -34.98
C ASP A 19 13.02 3.17 -36.31
N LYS A 20 12.89 4.50 -36.43
CA LYS A 20 12.52 5.17 -37.70
C LYS A 20 13.71 5.20 -38.65
N CYS A 21 13.52 4.70 -39.87
CA CYS A 21 14.50 4.84 -40.94
C CYS A 21 14.36 6.23 -41.58
N CYS A 22 15.44 7.02 -41.58
CA CYS A 22 15.54 8.33 -42.24
C CYS A 22 14.41 9.32 -41.88
N GLY A 23 13.97 9.34 -40.61
CA GLY A 23 13.05 10.35 -40.06
C GLY A 23 11.58 10.23 -40.45
N LEU A 24 11.21 9.38 -41.42
CA LEU A 24 9.85 9.36 -41.99
C LEU A 24 9.11 8.01 -41.87
N CYS A 25 9.80 6.87 -41.76
CA CYS A 25 9.15 5.55 -41.84
C CYS A 25 9.72 4.50 -40.86
N VAL A 26 8.90 3.91 -40.00
CA VAL A 26 9.25 2.68 -39.25
C VAL A 26 9.18 1.50 -40.22
N LEU A 27 10.31 0.82 -40.45
CA LEU A 27 10.38 -0.30 -41.39
C LEU A 27 9.49 -1.44 -40.88
N PRO A 28 8.47 -1.90 -41.64
CA PRO A 28 7.50 -2.88 -41.16
C PRO A 28 8.12 -4.24 -40.79
N TRP A 29 9.31 -4.56 -41.29
CA TRP A 29 10.07 -5.77 -40.94
C TRP A 29 10.92 -5.64 -39.65
N ARG A 30 11.04 -4.43 -39.06
CA ARG A 30 11.81 -4.21 -37.81
C ARG A 30 10.95 -4.12 -36.56
N LYS A 31 9.64 -3.94 -36.69
CA LYS A 31 8.69 -3.81 -35.56
C LYS A 31 8.80 -4.98 -34.57
N VAL A 32 8.95 -4.65 -33.28
CA VAL A 32 8.78 -5.60 -32.17
C VAL A 32 7.33 -5.48 -31.71
N LYS A 33 6.60 -6.59 -31.70
CA LYS A 33 5.20 -6.58 -31.25
C LYS A 33 5.18 -6.62 -29.72
N PRO A 34 4.33 -5.81 -29.06
CA PRO A 34 4.11 -5.94 -27.63
C PRO A 34 3.55 -7.34 -27.33
N ASP A 35 3.88 -7.87 -26.16
CA ASP A 35 3.33 -9.14 -25.71
C ASP A 35 1.81 -8.96 -25.50
N THR A 36 1.00 -9.84 -26.09
CA THR A 36 -0.46 -9.79 -25.94
C THR A 36 -0.92 -10.14 -24.53
N LYS A 37 -0.01 -10.65 -23.69
CA LYS A 37 -0.26 -11.04 -22.30
C LYS A 37 0.13 -9.99 -21.26
N THR A 38 0.56 -8.79 -21.67
CA THR A 38 0.88 -7.72 -20.71
C THR A 38 -0.34 -7.43 -19.83
N PRO A 39 -0.21 -7.49 -18.48
CA PRO A 39 -1.28 -7.08 -17.58
C PRO A 39 -1.75 -5.66 -17.89
N LYS A 40 -2.98 -5.29 -17.54
CA LYS A 40 -3.39 -3.88 -17.62
C LYS A 40 -2.86 -3.15 -16.40
N TYR A 41 -2.29 -1.97 -16.59
CA TYR A 41 -1.88 -1.14 -15.45
C TYR A 41 -3.11 -0.79 -14.60
N PRO A 42 -3.09 -1.07 -13.29
CA PRO A 42 -4.23 -0.77 -12.45
C PRO A 42 -4.37 0.75 -12.27
N THR A 43 -5.46 1.30 -12.79
CA THR A 43 -5.89 2.69 -12.57
C THR A 43 -7.08 2.70 -11.61
N SER A 44 -7.38 3.84 -10.97
CA SER A 44 -8.45 3.89 -9.96
C SER A 44 -9.86 3.56 -10.51
N GLY A 45 -10.02 3.40 -11.83
CA GLY A 45 -11.29 3.09 -12.49
C GLY A 45 -11.41 1.69 -13.09
N ASN A 46 -10.32 0.95 -13.34
CA ASN A 46 -10.38 -0.34 -14.05
C ASN A 46 -9.63 -1.44 -13.28
N GLY A 47 -10.37 -2.37 -12.66
CA GLY A 47 -9.85 -3.68 -12.25
C GLY A 47 -10.02 -4.07 -10.78
N TYR A 48 -10.60 -3.22 -9.94
CA TYR A 48 -10.84 -3.55 -8.53
C TYR A 48 -12.27 -3.21 -8.12
N PRO A 49 -12.87 -3.99 -7.20
CA PRO A 49 -14.25 -3.79 -6.81
C PRO A 49 -14.45 -2.35 -6.34
N ALA A 50 -15.30 -1.63 -7.08
CA ALA A 50 -15.88 -0.36 -6.68
C ALA A 50 -16.69 -0.62 -5.39
N GLY A 51 -16.02 -0.47 -4.24
CA GLY A 51 -16.60 -0.82 -2.94
C GLY A 51 -15.80 -0.28 -1.76
N THR A 52 -14.49 -0.12 -1.90
CA THR A 52 -13.72 0.73 -0.98
C THR A 52 -13.78 2.15 -1.49
N ASN A 53 -14.76 2.89 -0.97
CA ASN A 53 -14.84 4.34 -1.10
C ASN A 53 -13.42 4.93 -1.02
N ASN A 54 -13.10 5.80 -1.96
CA ASN A 54 -11.84 6.53 -2.09
C ASN A 54 -11.66 7.47 -0.90
N ASN A 55 -11.49 6.91 0.29
CA ASN A 55 -10.94 7.57 1.45
C ASN A 55 -9.65 6.82 1.84
N TYR A 56 -8.80 6.56 0.84
CA TYR A 56 -7.35 6.43 1.08
C TYR A 56 -6.78 7.83 1.32
N GLN A 57 -7.43 8.60 2.21
CA GLN A 57 -6.70 9.61 2.92
C GLN A 57 -5.72 8.79 3.75
N VAL A 58 -4.42 8.86 3.42
CA VAL A 58 -3.39 8.58 4.41
C VAL A 58 -3.77 9.49 5.56
N ASN A 59 -4.46 8.91 6.55
CA ASN A 59 -4.91 9.68 7.69
C ASN A 59 -3.60 10.02 8.37
N SER A 60 -3.10 11.23 8.14
CA SER A 60 -2.04 11.81 8.93
C SER A 60 -2.66 11.87 10.32
N TYR A 61 -2.48 10.79 11.10
CA TYR A 61 -2.90 10.70 12.47
C TYR A 61 -2.08 11.74 13.23
N GLN A 62 -2.57 12.97 13.18
CA GLN A 62 -2.39 13.89 14.28
C GLN A 62 -3.12 13.19 15.43
N PRO A 63 -2.43 12.81 16.51
CA PRO A 63 -3.07 12.12 17.62
C PRO A 63 -4.23 13.00 18.07
N GLN A 64 -5.47 12.57 17.79
CA GLN A 64 -6.64 13.28 18.25
C GLN A 64 -6.64 13.17 19.77
N SER A 65 -6.14 14.23 20.39
CA SER A 65 -6.35 14.55 21.79
C SER A 65 -7.85 14.73 22.00
N GLY A 66 -8.55 13.63 22.31
CA GLY A 66 -9.96 13.67 22.67
C GLY A 66 -10.79 12.53 22.07
N PHE A 67 -10.47 11.28 22.43
CA PHE A 67 -11.46 10.20 22.27
C PHE A 67 -12.22 10.04 23.58
N GLN A 68 -13.48 10.50 23.58
CA GLN A 68 -14.49 10.04 24.52
C GLN A 68 -14.73 8.56 24.22
N ILE A 69 -14.19 7.71 25.09
CA ILE A 69 -14.42 6.28 25.08
C ILE A 69 -15.92 6.05 25.21
N GLN A 70 -16.55 5.52 24.16
CA GLN A 70 -17.85 4.85 24.30
C GLN A 70 -17.62 3.74 25.33
N GLN A 71 -18.18 3.96 26.52
CA GLN A 71 -18.10 3.07 27.66
C GLN A 71 -18.67 1.71 27.27
N ASN A 72 -17.81 0.79 26.83
CA ASN A 72 -18.08 -0.62 26.97
C ASN A 72 -17.91 -0.90 28.47
N GLN A 73 -19.04 -0.81 29.19
CA GLN A 73 -19.28 -1.17 30.59
C GLN A 73 -18.02 -1.65 31.33
N GLN A 74 -17.17 -0.72 31.76
CA GLN A 74 -16.19 -1.03 32.79
C GLN A 74 -17.01 -1.47 33.99
N LYS A 75 -16.75 -2.69 34.48
CA LYS A 75 -17.24 -3.15 35.78
C LYS A 75 -16.99 -2.01 36.78
N SER A 76 -18.06 -1.32 37.17
CA SER A 76 -18.01 -0.16 38.08
C SER A 76 -17.83 -0.65 39.51
N GLY A 77 -16.79 -1.43 39.76
CA GLY A 77 -16.45 -1.94 41.07
C GLY A 77 -14.94 -2.12 41.22
N PRO A 78 -14.47 -2.21 42.47
CA PRO A 78 -13.06 -2.42 42.75
C PRO A 78 -12.55 -3.68 42.05
N PHE A 79 -11.34 -3.61 41.51
CA PHE A 79 -10.67 -4.72 40.83
C PHE A 79 -10.37 -5.86 41.79
N ILE A 80 -10.13 -5.55 43.06
CA ILE A 80 -9.91 -6.55 44.12
C ILE A 80 -11.04 -6.58 45.13
N THR A 81 -11.28 -7.77 45.69
CA THR A 81 -12.14 -7.92 46.86
C THR A 81 -11.29 -7.67 48.10
N ARG A 82 -11.66 -6.68 48.91
CA ARG A 82 -10.93 -6.31 50.13
C ARG A 82 -11.18 -7.32 51.24
N ILE A 83 -10.12 -7.80 51.89
CA ILE A 83 -10.19 -8.78 53.00
C ILE A 83 -9.71 -8.12 54.29
N THR A 84 -8.52 -7.52 54.28
CA THR A 84 -7.91 -6.92 55.46
C THR A 84 -8.04 -5.40 55.53
N ASN A 85 -8.44 -4.74 54.42
CA ASN A 85 -8.50 -3.29 54.28
C ASN A 85 -7.18 -2.61 54.69
N ASP A 86 -6.05 -3.19 54.26
CA ASP A 86 -4.71 -2.68 54.54
C ASP A 86 -4.17 -1.85 53.36
N ALA A 87 -3.09 -1.10 53.62
CA ALA A 87 -2.48 -0.23 52.60
C ALA A 87 -1.97 -0.99 51.37
N ARG A 88 -1.71 -2.31 51.50
CA ARG A 88 -1.28 -3.17 50.39
C ARG A 88 -2.44 -3.43 49.42
N GLU A 89 -3.63 -3.70 49.94
CA GLU A 89 -4.84 -3.83 49.11
C GLU A 89 -5.15 -2.51 48.39
N ASP A 90 -4.98 -1.36 49.05
CA ASP A 90 -5.17 -0.04 48.40
C ASP A 90 -4.14 0.23 47.27
N GLU A 91 -2.87 -0.11 47.48
CA GLU A 91 -1.84 0.00 46.44
C GLU A 91 -2.12 -0.95 45.26
N MET A 92 -2.59 -2.16 45.55
CA MET A 92 -2.96 -3.14 44.53
C MET A 92 -4.13 -2.66 43.67
N GLU A 93 -5.16 -2.07 44.30
CA GLU A 93 -6.30 -1.48 43.59
C GLU A 93 -5.86 -0.31 42.70
N GLN A 94 -4.99 0.58 43.21
CA GLN A 94 -4.44 1.70 42.43
C GLN A 94 -3.64 1.20 41.21
N ASN A 95 -2.75 0.22 41.43
CA ASN A 95 -1.94 -0.36 40.36
C ASN A 95 -2.81 -1.03 39.30
N LEU A 96 -3.85 -1.78 39.69
CA LEU A 96 -4.77 -2.43 38.75
C LEU A 96 -5.62 -1.43 37.97
N GLN A 97 -6.02 -0.31 38.58
CA GLN A 97 -6.70 0.77 37.87
C GLN A 97 -5.81 1.40 36.79
N GLN A 98 -4.52 1.64 37.10
CA GLN A 98 -3.56 2.12 36.11
C GLN A 98 -3.34 1.09 34.99
N VAL A 99 -3.18 -0.19 35.34
CA VAL A 99 -3.05 -1.29 34.37
C VAL A 99 -4.28 -1.38 33.49
N SER A 100 -5.49 -1.21 34.01
CA SER A 100 -6.71 -1.18 33.20
C SER A 100 -6.67 -0.04 32.17
N GLY A 101 -6.19 1.15 32.54
CA GLY A 101 -6.01 2.25 31.61
C GLY A 101 -4.98 1.94 30.51
N MET A 102 -3.85 1.34 30.89
CA MET A 102 -2.82 0.90 29.95
C MET A 102 -3.35 -0.18 29.00
N VAL A 103 -4.14 -1.15 29.49
CA VAL A 103 -4.77 -2.19 28.66
C VAL A 103 -5.75 -1.59 27.66
N SER A 104 -6.55 -0.59 28.06
CA SER A 104 -7.44 0.12 27.12
C SER A 104 -6.67 0.83 26.02
N GLN A 105 -5.54 1.47 26.34
CA GLN A 105 -4.68 2.09 25.35
C GLN A 105 -4.04 1.07 24.41
N LEU A 106 -3.53 -0.05 24.95
CA LEU A 106 -3.01 -1.17 24.15
C LEU A 106 -4.07 -1.73 23.22
N HIS A 107 -5.32 -1.85 23.67
CA HIS A 107 -6.44 -2.28 22.83
C HIS A 107 -6.72 -1.32 21.68
N SER A 108 -6.69 0.00 21.93
CA SER A 108 -6.83 1.01 20.88
C SER A 108 -5.71 0.86 19.84
N MET A 109 -4.46 0.81 20.28
CA MET A 109 -3.31 0.65 19.37
C MET A 109 -3.39 -0.66 18.59
N ALA A 110 -3.81 -1.76 19.21
CA ALA A 110 -4.02 -3.03 18.51
C ALA A 110 -5.11 -2.94 17.45
N THR A 111 -6.19 -2.20 17.73
CA THR A 111 -7.28 -1.98 16.78
C THR A 111 -6.81 -1.12 15.60
N ASP A 112 -6.09 -0.03 15.88
CA ASP A 112 -5.56 0.88 14.87
C ASP A 112 -4.53 0.16 13.96
N MET A 113 -3.59 -0.58 14.56
CA MET A 113 -2.64 -1.40 13.81
C MET A 113 -3.33 -2.45 12.94
N ASN A 114 -4.41 -3.07 13.41
CA ASN A 114 -5.15 -4.06 12.62
C ASN A 114 -5.82 -3.43 11.38
N GLN A 115 -6.39 -2.23 11.52
CA GLN A 115 -6.96 -1.49 10.40
C GLN A 115 -5.86 -1.04 9.41
N GLU A 116 -4.72 -0.59 9.93
CA GLU A 116 -3.56 -0.18 9.14
C GLU A 116 -3.00 -1.36 8.33
N ILE A 117 -2.82 -2.53 8.95
CA ILE A 117 -2.37 -3.76 8.27
C ILE A 117 -3.32 -4.14 7.13
N THR A 118 -4.62 -4.07 7.36
CA THR A 118 -5.62 -4.39 6.32
C THR A 118 -5.50 -3.43 5.14
N THR A 119 -5.30 -2.15 5.41
CA THR A 119 -5.12 -1.11 4.38
C THR A 119 -3.80 -1.30 3.63
N HIS A 120 -2.71 -1.57 4.34
CA HIS A 120 -1.40 -1.80 3.76
C HIS A 120 -1.38 -3.06 2.88
N ASN A 121 -2.06 -4.15 3.28
CA ASN A 121 -2.20 -5.33 2.43
C ASN A 121 -2.85 -5.01 1.09
N GLN A 122 -3.92 -4.21 1.08
CA GLN A 122 -4.57 -3.78 -0.16
C GLN A 122 -3.67 -2.88 -1.02
N ILE A 123 -2.85 -2.04 -0.38
CA ILE A 123 -1.86 -1.21 -1.08
C ILE A 123 -0.75 -2.09 -1.67
N LEU A 124 -0.29 -3.11 -0.95
CA LEU A 124 0.71 -4.07 -1.43
C LEU A 124 0.21 -4.83 -2.65
N ASP A 125 -1.04 -5.31 -2.64
CA ASP A 125 -1.65 -5.95 -3.81
C ASP A 125 -1.68 -5.02 -5.03
N ARG A 126 -1.92 -3.72 -4.82
CA ARG A 126 -1.88 -2.71 -5.88
C ARG A 126 -0.45 -2.49 -6.38
N ILE A 127 0.53 -2.43 -5.48
CA ILE A 127 1.94 -2.28 -5.83
C ILE A 127 2.41 -3.48 -6.64
N ASP A 128 2.04 -4.69 -6.23
CA ASP A 128 2.39 -5.94 -6.93
C ASP A 128 1.88 -5.93 -8.38
N GLN A 129 0.59 -5.61 -8.60
CA GLN A 129 0.06 -5.52 -9.96
C GLN A 129 0.75 -4.42 -10.79
N LYS A 130 1.04 -3.26 -10.19
CA LYS A 130 1.82 -2.20 -10.87
C LYS A 130 3.25 -2.67 -11.19
N ALA A 131 3.86 -3.48 -10.32
CA ALA A 131 5.20 -4.03 -10.51
C ALA A 131 5.23 -5.02 -11.66
N GLN A 132 4.28 -5.95 -11.72
CA GLN A 132 4.15 -6.91 -12.82
C GLN A 132 3.97 -6.20 -14.18
N TYR A 133 3.15 -5.14 -14.22
CA TYR A 133 3.04 -4.32 -15.43
C TYR A 133 4.36 -3.67 -15.83
N ASN A 134 5.00 -2.96 -14.89
CA ASN A 134 6.25 -2.26 -15.15
C ASN A 134 7.35 -3.23 -15.59
N GLN A 135 7.42 -4.41 -14.98
CA GLN A 135 8.35 -5.47 -15.37
C GLN A 135 8.12 -5.91 -16.83
N SER A 136 6.87 -6.19 -17.21
CA SER A 136 6.54 -6.59 -18.58
C SER A 136 6.88 -5.50 -19.61
N GLN A 137 6.63 -4.23 -19.27
CA GLN A 137 7.00 -3.10 -20.11
C GLN A 137 8.52 -2.93 -20.24
N LEU A 138 9.26 -3.12 -19.15
CA LEU A 138 10.73 -3.09 -19.16
C LEU A 138 11.30 -4.19 -20.04
N GLU A 139 10.81 -5.43 -19.91
CA GLU A 139 11.24 -6.55 -20.75
C GLU A 139 10.96 -6.31 -22.24
N PHE A 140 9.83 -5.67 -22.56
CA PHE A 140 9.50 -5.30 -23.93
C PHE A 140 10.45 -4.22 -24.47
N ALA A 141 10.70 -3.16 -23.69
CA ALA A 141 11.65 -2.11 -24.05
C ALA A 141 13.08 -2.69 -24.24
N GLN A 142 13.51 -3.59 -23.36
CA GLN A 142 14.80 -4.28 -23.47
C GLN A 142 14.90 -5.09 -24.76
N LYS A 143 13.91 -5.94 -25.06
CA LYS A 143 13.87 -6.72 -26.32
C LYS A 143 13.95 -5.83 -27.55
N LYS A 144 13.33 -4.65 -27.50
CA LYS A 144 13.36 -3.68 -28.59
C LYS A 144 14.73 -3.02 -28.72
N ALA A 145 15.32 -2.57 -27.61
CA ALA A 145 16.68 -2.04 -27.58
C ALA A 145 17.70 -3.05 -28.10
N ASP A 146 17.64 -4.31 -27.66
CA ASP A 146 18.51 -5.39 -28.12
C ASP A 146 18.38 -5.63 -29.64
N LYS A 147 17.18 -5.50 -30.20
CA LYS A 147 16.96 -5.63 -31.65
C LYS A 147 17.51 -4.45 -32.46
N ILE A 148 17.53 -3.25 -31.86
CA ILE A 148 18.12 -2.05 -32.46
C ILE A 148 19.65 -2.15 -32.41
N LEU A 149 20.21 -2.51 -31.26
CA LEU A 149 21.66 -2.60 -31.01
C LEU A 149 22.29 -3.85 -31.64
N GLY A 150 21.60 -4.99 -31.63
CA GLY A 150 22.04 -6.28 -32.18
C GLY A 150 22.12 -6.33 -33.71
N LYS A 151 21.98 -5.19 -34.40
CA LYS A 151 22.23 -5.04 -35.85
C LYS A 151 23.58 -4.42 -36.17
N ILE A 152 24.52 -4.43 -35.22
CA ILE A 152 25.89 -3.94 -35.40
C ILE A 152 26.86 -5.04 -35.88
N TYR A 153 26.40 -6.28 -36.14
CA TYR A 153 27.17 -7.28 -36.90
C TYR A 153 26.32 -7.93 -37.99
#